data_AF-A0A974NIB3-F1
#
_entry.id   AF-A0A974NIB3-F1
#
_cell.length_a   1.000
_cell.length_b   1.000
_cell.length_c   1.000
_cell.angle_alpha   90.00
_cell.angle_beta   90.00
_cell.angle_gamma   90.00
#
_symmetry.space_group_name_H-M   'P 1'
#
loop_
_entity.id
_entity.type
_entity.pdbx_description
1 polymer ?
#
loop_
_entity_poly.entity_id
_entity_poly.type
_entity_poly.pdbx_seq_one_letter_code
_entity_poly.pdbx_strand_id
1 'polypeptide(L)' 'MTINKRKVARVGDALAPYTDANHLPHTRRIAIGSSSVFINRKAVAIEGSKVDCGGVLIASDGTVNIG' A
#
# COMPACT_ATOMS: atom_id res chain seq x y z
N MET A 1 1.28 -8.39 13.19
CA MET A 1 2.40 -7.43 13.12
C MET A 1 1.87 -6.02 12.96
N THR A 2 2.40 -5.08 13.72
CA THR A 2 2.02 -3.66 13.70
C THR A 2 3.25 -2.78 13.83
N ILE A 3 3.24 -1.61 13.21
CA ILE A 3 4.20 -0.52 13.42
C ILE A 3 3.40 0.65 13.99
N ASN A 4 3.87 1.27 15.06
CA ASN A 4 3.16 2.37 15.75
C ASN A 4 1.68 2.03 16.06
N LYS A 5 1.42 0.78 16.46
CA LYS A 5 0.07 0.22 16.74
C LYS A 5 -0.89 0.18 15.53
N ARG A 6 -0.40 0.45 14.31
CA ARG A 6 -1.15 0.32 13.05
C ARG A 6 -0.76 -0.96 12.31
N LYS A 7 -1.71 -1.57 11.59
CA LYS A 7 -1.44 -2.75 10.76
C LYS A 7 -0.49 -2.38 9.63
N VAL A 8 0.50 -3.23 9.37
CA VAL A 8 1.41 -3.05 8.24
C VAL A 8 0.68 -3.34 6.94
N ALA A 9 0.68 -2.37 6.02
CA ALA A 9 0.11 -2.50 4.69
C ALA A 9 0.98 -3.44 3.83
N ARG A 10 0.35 -4.25 2.98
CA ARG A 10 1.00 -5.27 2.14
C ARG A 10 0.35 -5.35 0.77
N VAL A 11 1.03 -6.00 -0.18
CA VAL A 11 0.49 -6.27 -1.51
C VAL A 11 -0.89 -6.94 -1.42
N GLY A 12 -1.84 -6.38 -2.16
CA GLY A 12 -3.23 -6.79 -2.23
C GLY A 12 -4.13 -6.22 -1.14
N ASP A 13 -3.63 -5.46 -0.16
CA ASP A 13 -4.48 -4.73 0.77
C ASP A 13 -5.23 -3.62 0.00
N ALA A 14 -6.52 -3.46 0.30
CA ALA A 14 -7.39 -2.50 -0.38
C ALA A 14 -7.18 -1.08 0.15
N LEU A 15 -7.35 -0.11 -0.74
CA LEU A 15 -7.42 1.32 -0.42
C LEU A 15 -8.86 1.79 -0.57
N ALA A 16 -9.15 2.98 -0.04
CA ALA A 16 -10.43 3.63 -0.30
C ALA A 16 -10.67 3.74 -1.82
N PRO A 17 -11.88 3.41 -2.32
CA PRO A 17 -12.22 3.59 -3.73
C PRO A 17 -11.99 5.04 -4.16
N TYR A 18 -11.55 5.23 -5.41
CA TYR A 18 -11.44 6.55 -6.00
C TYR A 18 -12.66 6.83 -6.86
N THR A 19 -13.14 8.06 -6.79
CA THR A 19 -14.20 8.61 -7.64
C THR A 19 -13.84 10.06 -7.95
N ASP A 20 -14.11 10.50 -9.16
CA ASP A 20 -14.08 11.90 -9.56
C ASP A 20 -15.29 12.19 -10.45
N ALA A 21 -15.42 13.41 -10.97
CA ALA A 21 -16.55 13.79 -11.80
C ALA A 21 -16.58 13.08 -13.18
N ASN A 22 -15.46 12.51 -13.62
CA ASN A 22 -15.27 11.97 -14.97
C ASN A 22 -15.13 10.44 -15.00
N HIS A 23 -15.04 9.78 -13.85
CA HIS A 23 -14.83 8.34 -13.74
C HIS A 23 -15.80 7.70 -12.75
N LEU A 24 -16.35 6.54 -13.14
CA LEU A 24 -17.10 5.69 -12.22
C LEU A 24 -16.19 5.26 -11.05
N PRO A 25 -16.74 5.09 -9.82
CA PRO A 25 -15.99 4.59 -8.70
C PRO A 25 -15.29 3.27 -9.03
N HIS A 26 -13.99 3.18 -8.73
CA HIS A 26 -13.23 1.95 -8.90
C HIS A 26 -12.43 1.58 -7.66
N THR A 27 -12.29 0.27 -7.47
CA THR A 27 -11.49 -0.29 -6.38
C THR A 27 -10.00 -0.07 -6.64
N ARG A 28 -9.23 0.07 -5.57
CA ARG A 28 -7.78 0.27 -5.62
C ARG A 28 -7.11 -0.66 -4.63
N ARG A 29 -5.97 -1.24 -5.01
CA ARG A 29 -5.17 -2.11 -4.13
C ARG A 29 -3.69 -1.88 -4.32
N ILE A 30 -2.91 -2.22 -3.29
CA ILE A 30 -1.44 -2.17 -3.36
C ILE A 30 -0.95 -3.27 -4.30
N ALA A 31 -0.26 -2.90 -5.38
CA ALA A 31 0.15 -3.83 -6.43
C ALA A 31 1.58 -4.35 -6.25
N ILE A 32 2.48 -3.51 -5.72
CA ILE A 32 3.92 -3.81 -5.57
C ILE A 32 4.34 -3.44 -4.14
N GLY A 33 5.32 -4.15 -3.58
CA GLY A 33 5.92 -3.87 -2.27
C GLY A 33 7.41 -4.17 -2.27
N SER A 34 8.00 -4.35 -1.07
CA SER A 34 9.40 -4.76 -0.89
C SER A 34 9.72 -6.06 -1.63
N SER A 35 10.95 -6.16 -2.15
CA SER A 35 11.46 -7.36 -2.82
C SER A 35 12.00 -8.41 -1.84
N SER A 36 12.20 -8.04 -0.57
CA SER A 36 12.92 -8.85 0.41
C SER A 36 12.15 -9.09 1.71
N VAL A 37 11.23 -8.20 2.08
CA VAL A 37 10.51 -8.25 3.35
C VAL A 37 9.05 -8.63 3.13
N PHE A 38 8.66 -9.75 3.75
CA PHE A 38 7.34 -10.35 3.61
C PHE A 38 6.68 -10.52 4.99
N ILE A 39 5.40 -10.17 5.08
CA ILE A 39 4.57 -10.43 6.27
C ILE A 39 3.37 -11.27 5.85
N ASN A 40 3.21 -12.44 6.47
CA ASN A 40 2.20 -13.44 6.10
C ASN A 40 2.25 -13.79 4.60
N ARG A 41 3.46 -14.00 4.07
CA ARG A 41 3.73 -14.35 2.65
C ARG A 41 3.32 -13.28 1.63
N LYS A 42 3.10 -12.04 2.07
CA LYS A 42 2.84 -10.90 1.18
C LYS A 42 3.92 -9.85 1.38
N ALA A 43 4.44 -9.31 0.28
CA ALA A 43 5.41 -8.22 0.31
C ALA A 43 4.84 -7.02 1.08
N VAL A 44 5.67 -6.44 1.95
CA VAL A 44 5.30 -5.24 2.71
C VAL A 44 5.22 -4.04 1.76
N ALA A 45 4.18 -3.23 1.90
CA ALA A 45 4.07 -1.99 1.18
C ALA A 45 5.05 -0.97 1.78
N ILE A 46 5.87 -0.38 0.92
CA ILE A 46 6.84 0.67 1.25
C ILE A 46 6.47 1.98 0.54
N GLU A 47 7.07 3.10 0.93
CA GLU A 47 6.92 4.34 0.18
C GLU A 47 7.31 4.14 -1.29
N GLY A 48 6.53 4.73 -2.21
CA GLY A 48 6.70 4.53 -3.65
C GLY A 48 6.05 3.25 -4.20
N SER A 49 5.50 2.38 -3.35
CA SER A 49 4.73 1.19 -3.78
C SER A 49 3.60 1.57 -4.73
N LYS A 50 3.47 0.85 -5.85
CA LYS A 50 2.46 1.13 -6.88
C LYS A 50 1.07 0.68 -6.46
N VAL A 51 0.06 1.45 -6.88
CA VAL A 51 -1.36 1.09 -6.79
C VAL A 51 -1.81 0.57 -8.17
N ASP A 52 -2.66 -0.46 -8.19
CA ASP A 52 -3.10 -1.15 -9.43
C ASP A 52 -3.75 -0.22 -10.47
N CYS A 53 -4.54 0.76 -10.02
CA CYS A 53 -5.18 1.74 -10.89
C CYS A 53 -4.33 3.00 -11.16
N GLY A 54 -3.07 3.03 -10.72
CA GLY A 54 -2.17 4.17 -10.84
C GLY A 54 -1.95 4.96 -9.54
N GLY A 55 -0.82 5.67 -9.52
CA GLY A 55 -0.28 6.37 -8.36
C GLY A 55 0.67 5.50 -7.51
N VAL A 56 1.17 6.09 -6.43
CA VAL A 56 2.06 5.44 -5.46
C VAL A 56 1.59 5.73 -4.03
N LEU A 57 1.98 4.86 -3.10
CA LEU A 57 1.82 5.13 -1.67
C LEU A 57 2.87 6.15 -1.20
N ILE A 58 2.43 7.08 -0.36
CA ILE A 58 3.30 8.00 0.38
C ILE A 58 3.18 7.65 1.87
N ALA A 59 4.32 7.42 2.51
CA ALA A 59 4.36 7.17 3.96
C ALA A 59 4.15 8.49 4.71
N SER A 60 3.26 8.51 5.70
CA SER A 60 2.90 9.74 6.42
C SER A 60 3.79 10.00 7.64
N ASP A 61 4.03 8.97 8.46
CA ASP A 61 4.66 9.06 9.79
C ASP A 61 5.52 7.83 10.13
N GLY A 62 6.36 7.41 9.17
CA GLY A 62 7.21 6.22 9.30
C GLY A 62 8.33 6.37 10.33
N THR A 63 8.44 5.42 11.25
CA THR A 63 9.59 5.25 12.17
C THR A 63 10.51 4.09 11.77
N VAL A 64 10.17 3.39 10.68
CA VAL A 64 10.84 2.18 10.20
C VAL A 64 11.08 2.31 8.69
N ASN A 65 12.31 2.05 8.26
CA ASN A 65 12.67 1.93 6.85
C ASN A 65 12.81 0.45 6.46
N ILE A 66 12.27 0.08 5.30
CA ILE A 66 12.25 -1.28 4.78
C ILE A 66 12.86 -1.25 3.38
N GLY A 67 13.86 -2.11 3.15
CA GLY A 67 14.53 -2.30 1.86
C GLY A 67 13.79 -3.25 0.92
#